data_AF-A0A6J3BXX9-F1
#
_entry.id   AF-A0A6J3BXX9-F1
#
_cell.length_a   1.000
_cell.length_b   1.000
_cell.length_c   1.000
_cell.angle_alpha   90.00
_cell.angle_beta   90.00
_cell.angle_gamma   90.00
#
_symmetry.space_group_name_H-M   'P 1'
#
loop_
_entity.id
_entity.type
_entity.pdbx_description
1 polymer ?
#
loop_
_entity_poly.entity_id
_entity_poly.type
_entity_poly.pdbx_seq_one_letter_code
_entity_poly.pdbx_strand_id
1 'polypeptide(L)'
;MPSASVVPAVCLLAVCYIGCARAAAVALMAIAVTCIGGMFCGFLSNHIDIAPNFAGTLMALTNTIATIPGIVVPIFVGALTQKNQTISSWRIIFFVTIGLYIVEIVVYMLWGSGEEQPWNKIPESNDNIETKPLNNDEKKSTV
;
A
#
# COMPACT_ATOMS: atom_id res chain seq x y z
N MET A 1 3.35 2.04 11.33
CA MET A 1 3.89 1.75 9.98
C MET A 1 5.06 2.62 9.47
N PRO A 2 5.80 3.45 10.25
CA PRO A 2 6.99 4.13 9.71
C PRO A 2 8.18 3.19 9.49
N SER A 3 8.30 2.13 10.31
CA SER A 3 9.41 1.15 10.25
C SER A 3 9.47 0.37 8.94
N ALA A 4 8.33 0.23 8.27
CA ALA A 4 8.18 -0.53 7.04
C ALA A 4 8.83 0.20 5.84
N SER A 5 8.64 1.52 5.73
CA SER A 5 9.17 2.35 4.63
C SER A 5 10.67 2.67 4.78
N VAL A 6 11.25 2.50 5.98
CA VAL A 6 12.68 2.76 6.24
C VAL A 6 13.58 1.81 5.46
N VAL A 7 13.20 0.53 5.34
CA VAL A 7 13.98 -0.48 4.61
C VAL A 7 14.16 -0.12 3.12
N PRO A 8 13.08 0.12 2.35
CA PRO A 8 13.23 0.53 0.95
C PRO A 8 13.92 1.90 0.80
N ALA A 9 13.71 2.85 1.73
CA ALA A 9 14.42 4.13 1.70
C ALA A 9 15.94 3.99 1.87
N VAL A 10 16.39 3.14 2.79
CA VAL A 10 17.82 2.83 2.99
C VAL A 10 18.39 2.10 1.78
N CYS A 11 17.65 1.15 1.19
CA CYS A 11 18.07 0.47 -0.02
C CYS A 11 18.21 1.42 -1.22
N LEU A 12 17.29 2.37 -1.39
CA LEU A 12 17.36 3.38 -2.46
C LEU A 12 18.51 4.37 -2.26
N LEU A 13 18.79 4.76 -1.02
CA LEU A 13 19.99 5.54 -0.70
C LEU A 13 21.26 4.76 -1.04
N ALA A 14 21.34 3.47 -0.72
CA ALA A 14 22.48 2.62 -1.07
C ALA A 14 22.67 2.49 -2.60
N VAL A 15 21.57 2.39 -3.36
CA VAL A 15 21.61 2.39 -4.84
C VAL A 15 22.17 3.70 -5.39
N CYS A 16 21.89 4.85 -4.75
CA CYS A 16 22.42 6.15 -5.20
C CYS A 16 23.96 6.27 -5.09
N TYR A 17 24.60 5.45 -4.23
CA TYR A 17 26.06 5.44 -4.05
C TYR A 17 26.76 4.31 -4.79
N ILE A 18 26.01 3.34 -5.33
CA ILE A 18 26.55 2.28 -6.18
C ILE A 18 26.68 2.83 -7.59
N GLY A 19 27.91 3.25 -7.93
CA GLY A 19 28.25 3.86 -9.22
C GLY A 19 28.02 2.94 -10.44
N CYS A 20 29.09 2.46 -11.07
CA CYS A 20 29.01 1.75 -12.37
C CYS A 20 28.59 0.26 -12.29
N ALA A 21 28.34 -0.29 -11.10
CA ALA A 21 28.02 -1.71 -10.92
C ALA A 21 26.52 -1.99 -11.12
N ARG A 22 26.09 -2.10 -12.38
CA ARG A 22 24.67 -2.35 -12.74
C ARG A 22 24.07 -3.58 -12.06
N ALA A 23 24.82 -4.68 -11.95
CA ALA A 23 24.34 -5.91 -11.33
C ALA A 23 23.99 -5.72 -9.84
N ALA A 24 24.81 -4.96 -9.10
CA ALA A 24 24.58 -4.67 -7.69
C ALA A 24 23.39 -3.72 -7.49
N ALA A 25 23.22 -2.72 -8.37
CA ALA A 25 22.08 -1.82 -8.34
C ALA A 25 20.75 -2.57 -8.59
N VAL A 26 20.72 -3.48 -9.57
CA VAL A 26 19.54 -4.30 -9.86
C VAL A 26 19.21 -5.24 -8.70
N ALA A 27 20.22 -5.90 -8.11
CA ALA A 27 20.01 -6.79 -6.97
C ALA A 27 19.43 -6.06 -5.75
N LEU A 28 19.91 -4.85 -5.44
CA LEU A 28 19.38 -4.05 -4.34
C LEU A 28 17.97 -3.52 -4.62
N MET A 29 17.68 -3.13 -5.86
CA MET A 29 16.33 -2.76 -6.27
C MET A 29 15.37 -3.94 -6.12
N ALA A 30 15.80 -5.15 -6.50
CA ALA A 30 15.00 -6.36 -6.33
C ALA A 30 14.69 -6.62 -4.85
N ILE A 31 15.69 -6.56 -3.97
CA ILE A 31 15.52 -6.72 -2.52
C ILE A 31 14.56 -5.66 -1.97
N ALA A 32 14.72 -4.39 -2.37
CA ALA A 32 13.84 -3.31 -1.95
C ALA A 32 12.38 -3.58 -2.36
N VAL A 33 12.13 -4.01 -3.59
CA VAL A 33 10.78 -4.34 -4.10
C VAL A 33 10.19 -5.54 -3.37
N THR A 34 10.99 -6.55 -3.05
CA THR A 34 10.55 -7.70 -2.24
C THR A 34 10.13 -7.26 -0.84
N CYS A 35 10.89 -6.38 -0.19
CA CYS A 35 10.53 -5.82 1.10
C CYS A 35 9.23 -5.01 1.03
N ILE A 36 9.02 -4.20 -0.03
CA ILE A 36 7.77 -3.48 -0.26
C ILE A 36 6.58 -4.44 -0.39
N GLY A 37 6.75 -5.59 -1.02
CA GLY A 37 5.72 -6.63 -1.09
C GLY A 37 5.28 -7.14 0.29
N GLY A 38 6.22 -7.30 1.22
CA GLY A 38 5.91 -7.63 2.62
C GLY A 38 5.14 -6.53 3.36
N MET A 39 5.37 -5.26 3.01
CA MET A 39 4.65 -4.12 3.59
C MET A 39 3.16 -4.13 3.19
N PHE A 40 2.84 -4.58 1.98
CA PHE A 40 1.46 -4.68 1.49
C PHE A 40 0.59 -5.58 2.36
N CYS A 41 1.15 -6.67 2.91
CA CYS A 41 0.44 -7.55 3.85
C CYS A 41 0.06 -6.82 5.15
N GLY A 42 0.96 -5.95 5.64
CA GLY A 42 0.68 -5.12 6.81
C GLY A 42 -0.39 -4.06 6.54
N PHE A 43 -0.32 -3.39 5.37
CA PHE A 43 -1.31 -2.39 4.95
C PHE A 43 -2.74 -2.94 4.92
N LEU A 44 -2.89 -4.17 4.42
CA LEU A 44 -4.18 -4.84 4.29
C LEU A 44 -4.76 -5.22 5.67
N SER A 45 -3.91 -5.68 6.58
CA SER A 45 -4.30 -5.99 7.97
C SER A 45 -4.72 -4.73 8.73
N ASN A 46 -4.00 -3.62 8.58
CA ASN A 46 -4.31 -2.35 9.26
C ASN A 46 -5.69 -1.77 8.91
N HIS A 47 -6.21 -1.99 7.70
CA HIS A 47 -7.58 -1.58 7.35
C HIS A 47 -8.63 -2.42 8.08
N ILE A 48 -8.37 -3.71 8.23
CA ILE A 48 -9.23 -4.65 8.96
C ILE A 48 -9.18 -4.34 10.46
N ASP A 49 -8.01 -4.01 10.99
CA ASP A 49 -7.82 -3.69 12.42
C ASP A 49 -8.47 -2.35 12.81
N ILE A 50 -8.41 -1.34 11.94
CA ILE A 50 -8.96 0.00 12.23
C ILE A 50 -10.48 0.08 12.07
N ALA A 51 -11.05 -0.60 11.07
CA ALA A 51 -12.46 -0.50 10.74
C ALA A 51 -13.01 -1.76 10.07
N PRO A 52 -13.17 -2.89 10.80
CA PRO A 52 -13.64 -4.17 10.23
C PRO A 52 -14.98 -4.07 9.49
N ASN A 53 -15.87 -3.18 9.92
CA ASN A 53 -17.19 -3.00 9.30
C ASN A 53 -17.15 -2.21 7.98
N PHE A 54 -16.14 -1.35 7.81
CA PHE A 54 -15.98 -0.47 6.64
C PHE A 54 -14.70 -0.77 5.84
N ALA A 55 -13.99 -1.84 6.17
CA ALA A 55 -12.68 -2.18 5.61
C ALA A 55 -12.71 -2.29 4.07
N GLY A 56 -13.78 -2.88 3.50
CA GLY A 56 -13.94 -3.02 2.05
C GLY A 56 -14.10 -1.69 1.33
N THR A 57 -14.94 -0.78 1.86
CA THR A 57 -15.16 0.56 1.29
C THR A 57 -13.90 1.43 1.42
N LEU A 58 -13.24 1.39 2.57
CA LEU A 58 -11.98 2.10 2.78
C LEU A 58 -10.89 1.59 1.83
N MET A 59 -10.74 0.27 1.70
CA MET A 59 -9.77 -0.32 0.78
C MET A 59 -10.04 0.07 -0.69
N ALA A 60 -11.31 0.10 -1.11
CA ALA A 60 -11.67 0.52 -2.46
C ALA A 60 -11.30 2.00 -2.72
N LEU A 61 -11.56 2.87 -1.74
CA LEU A 61 -11.17 4.28 -1.82
C LEU A 61 -9.65 4.43 -1.91
N THR A 62 -8.89 3.74 -1.05
CA THR A 62 -7.43 3.82 -1.05
C THR A 62 -6.84 3.28 -2.36
N ASN A 63 -7.42 2.22 -2.94
CA ASN A 63 -7.01 1.69 -4.26
C ASN A 63 -7.27 2.70 -5.39
N THR A 64 -8.42 3.38 -5.36
CA THR A 64 -8.77 4.43 -6.35
C THR A 64 -7.79 5.60 -6.29
N ILE A 65 -7.38 6.01 -5.09
CA ILE A 65 -6.36 7.06 -4.92
C ILE A 65 -4.99 6.55 -5.40
N ALA A 66 -4.66 5.30 -5.11
CA ALA A 66 -3.39 4.67 -5.50
C ALA A 66 -3.23 4.48 -7.02
N THR A 67 -4.32 4.48 -7.79
CA THR A 67 -4.26 4.36 -9.25
C THR A 67 -3.76 5.65 -9.92
N ILE A 68 -3.93 6.82 -9.29
CA ILE A 68 -3.51 8.11 -9.86
C ILE A 68 -1.98 8.18 -10.01
N PRO A 69 -1.14 7.91 -8.98
CA PRO A 69 0.30 7.81 -9.14
C PRO A 69 0.73 6.76 -10.19
N GLY A 70 0.00 5.65 -10.29
CA GLY A 70 0.26 4.58 -11.26
C GLY A 70 0.22 5.05 -12.72
N ILE A 71 -0.54 6.10 -13.02
CA ILE A 71 -0.62 6.71 -14.35
C ILE A 71 0.41 7.86 -14.49
N VAL A 72 0.54 8.69 -13.46
CA VAL A 72 1.38 9.91 -13.53
C VAL A 72 2.88 9.59 -13.53
N VAL A 73 3.32 8.61 -12.74
CA VAL A 73 4.75 8.29 -12.57
C VAL A 73 5.41 7.83 -13.88
N PRO A 74 4.86 6.90 -14.67
CA PRO A 74 5.46 6.50 -15.95
C PRO A 74 5.56 7.65 -16.95
N ILE A 75 4.57 8.55 -16.98
CA ILE A 75 4.58 9.73 -17.85
C ILE A 75 5.72 10.67 -17.45
N PHE A 76 5.87 10.93 -16.15
CA PHE A 76 6.93 11.77 -15.61
C PHE A 76 8.34 11.18 -15.87
N VAL A 77 8.53 9.90 -15.56
CA VAL A 77 9.81 9.19 -15.79
C VAL A 77 10.13 9.15 -17.29
N GLY A 78 9.13 8.89 -18.14
CA GLY A 78 9.28 8.90 -19.60
C GLY A 78 9.73 10.26 -20.12
N ALA A 79 9.10 11.35 -19.68
CA ALA A 79 9.47 12.70 -20.08
C ALA A 79 10.92 13.07 -19.71
N LEU A 80 11.38 12.63 -18.53
CA LEU A 80 12.76 12.88 -18.06
C LEU A 80 13.82 12.02 -18.77
N THR A 81 13.44 10.84 -19.25
CA THR A 81 14.39 9.86 -19.82
C THR A 81 14.36 9.78 -21.35
N GLN A 82 13.36 10.38 -22.01
CA GLN A 82 13.18 10.34 -23.48
C GLN A 82 14.35 10.93 -24.27
N LYS A 83 15.00 11.99 -23.79
CA LYS A 83 16.06 12.69 -24.54
C LYS A 83 17.48 12.23 -24.19
N ASN A 84 17.69 11.69 -22.99
CA ASN A 84 19.02 11.29 -22.49
C ASN A 84 18.88 10.33 -21.31
N GLN A 85 19.08 9.02 -21.56
CA GLN A 85 19.17 7.95 -20.55
C GLN A 85 20.49 8.06 -19.76
N THR A 86 20.74 9.23 -19.18
CA THR A 86 21.96 9.54 -18.44
C THR A 86 21.74 9.33 -16.95
N ILE A 87 22.81 9.03 -16.22
CA ILE A 87 22.77 8.89 -14.75
C ILE A 87 22.22 10.16 -14.07
N SER A 88 22.41 11.34 -14.67
CA SER A 88 21.88 12.60 -14.13
C SER A 88 20.34 12.61 -14.07
N SER A 89 19.65 12.16 -15.13
CA SER A 89 18.19 12.08 -15.16
C SER A 89 17.64 11.09 -14.12
N TRP A 90 18.33 9.96 -13.93
CA TRP A 90 17.96 8.97 -12.92
C TRP A 90 18.17 9.49 -11.49
N ARG A 91 19.21 10.29 -11.23
CA ARG A 91 19.41 10.95 -9.93
C ARG A 91 18.25 11.89 -9.60
N ILE A 92 17.74 12.66 -10.58
CA ILE A 92 16.58 13.53 -10.38
C ILE A 92 15.36 12.69 -9.97
N ILE A 93 15.10 11.57 -10.66
CA ILE A 93 14.00 10.67 -10.32
C ILE A 93 14.14 10.15 -8.88
N PHE A 94 15.34 9.67 -8.50
CA PHE A 94 15.58 9.17 -7.14
C PHE A 94 15.42 10.26 -6.08
N PHE A 95 15.88 11.49 -6.31
CA PHE A 95 15.68 12.59 -5.37
C PHE A 95 14.20 12.96 -5.21
N VAL A 96 13.42 12.95 -6.29
CA VAL A 96 11.96 13.15 -6.22
C VAL A 96 11.31 12.04 -5.39
N THR A 97 11.68 10.78 -5.61
CA THR A 97 11.18 9.64 -4.83
C THR A 97 11.51 9.78 -3.35
N ILE A 98 12.74 10.17 -3.00
CA ILE A 98 13.14 10.41 -1.61
C ILE A 98 12.30 11.54 -0.98
N GLY A 99 12.08 12.64 -1.71
CA GLY A 99 11.23 13.74 -1.26
C GLY A 99 9.80 13.29 -0.95
N LEU A 100 9.21 12.47 -1.82
CA LEU A 100 7.87 11.90 -1.60
C LEU A 100 7.82 11.02 -0.35
N TYR A 101 8.83 10.18 -0.10
CA TYR A 101 8.88 9.38 1.12
C TYR A 101 8.99 10.22 2.38
N ILE A 102 9.76 11.31 2.35
CA ILE A 102 9.84 12.23 3.50
C ILE A 102 8.46 12.84 3.78
N VAL A 103 7.75 13.30 2.74
CA VAL A 103 6.40 13.85 2.88
C VAL A 103 5.43 12.80 3.43
N GLU A 104 5.46 11.56 2.91
CA GLU A 104 4.67 10.43 3.43
C GLU A 104 4.91 10.22 4.92
N ILE A 105 6.18 10.13 5.33
CA ILE A 105 6.57 9.92 6.73
C ILE A 105 6.08 11.06 7.61
N VAL A 106 6.21 12.30 7.18
CA VAL A 106 5.76 13.49 7.93
C VAL A 106 4.25 13.48 8.09
N VAL A 107 3.50 13.24 7.01
CA VAL A 107 2.02 13.18 7.06
C VAL A 107 1.57 12.06 7.99
N TYR A 108 2.19 10.89 7.91
CA TYR A 108 1.87 9.77 8.79
C TYR A 108 2.24 10.06 10.25
N MET A 109 3.35 10.75 10.53
CA MET A 109 3.70 11.14 11.91
C MET A 109 2.71 12.14 12.51
N LEU A 110 2.13 13.02 11.70
CA LEU A 110 1.18 14.04 12.16
C LEU A 110 -0.25 13.51 12.34
N TRP A 111 -0.71 12.60 11.46
CA TRP A 111 -2.10 12.14 11.41
C TRP A 111 -2.31 10.63 11.58
N GLY A 112 -1.25 9.83 11.62
CA GLY A 112 -1.35 8.38 11.78
C GLY A 112 -1.79 8.00 13.20
N SER A 113 -2.87 7.22 13.29
CA SER A 113 -3.30 6.57 14.53
C SER A 113 -3.44 5.06 14.29
N GLY A 114 -3.08 4.26 15.29
CA GLY A 114 -3.19 2.80 15.28
C GLY A 114 -4.38 2.26 16.08
N GLU A 115 -5.22 3.15 16.63
CA GLU A 115 -6.38 2.77 17.44
C GLU A 115 -7.64 2.60 16.56
N GLU A 116 -8.54 1.69 16.96
CA GLU A 116 -9.87 1.55 16.35
C GLU A 116 -10.59 2.90 16.40
N GLN A 117 -11.07 3.36 15.25
CA GLN A 117 -11.65 4.68 15.17
C GLN A 117 -13.11 4.69 15.66
N PRO A 118 -13.55 5.71 16.42
CA PRO A 118 -14.82 5.70 17.16
C PRO A 118 -16.06 5.62 16.27
N TRP A 119 -15.95 6.00 14.99
CA TRP A 119 -17.03 5.88 13.99
C TRP A 119 -17.21 4.45 13.45
N ASN A 120 -16.34 3.50 13.82
CA ASN A 120 -16.47 2.10 13.44
C ASN A 120 -17.60 1.36 14.21
N LYS A 121 -18.16 1.98 15.25
CA LYS A 121 -19.29 1.42 16.00
C LYS A 121 -20.58 1.56 15.20
N ILE A 122 -21.07 0.44 14.68
CA ILE A 122 -22.45 0.35 14.18
C ILE A 122 -23.37 0.33 15.42
N PRO A 123 -24.44 1.15 15.48
CA PRO A 123 -25.43 0.99 16.54
C PRO A 123 -25.96 -0.45 16.51
N GLU A 124 -25.99 -1.13 17.66
CA GLU A 124 -26.63 -2.44 17.77
C GLU A 124 -28.08 -2.32 17.29
N SER A 125 -28.35 -2.83 16.09
CA SER A 125 -29.71 -3.06 15.64
C SER A 125 -30.24 -4.21 16.48
N ASN A 126 -30.97 -3.89 17.54
CA ASN A 126 -31.84 -4.85 18.20
C ASN A 126 -32.75 -5.50 17.13
N ASP A 127 -32.85 -6.83 17.21
CA ASP A 127 -33.83 -7.73 16.58
C ASP A 127 -33.54 -8.39 15.21
N ASN A 128 -33.20 -9.69 15.31
CA ASN A 128 -33.89 -10.83 14.67
C ASN A 128 -33.78 -11.09 13.16
N ILE A 129 -32.60 -10.91 12.56
CA ILE A 129 -32.31 -11.63 11.29
C ILE A 129 -31.43 -12.83 11.60
N GLU A 130 -32.05 -13.78 12.29
CA GLU A 130 -31.65 -15.19 12.28
C GLU A 130 -31.54 -15.60 10.80
N THR A 131 -30.33 -15.79 10.29
CA THR A 131 -30.12 -16.47 9.01
C THR A 131 -30.61 -17.90 9.18
N LYS A 132 -31.92 -18.13 9.01
CA LYS A 132 -32.48 -19.47 8.91
C LYS A 132 -31.80 -20.16 7.72
N PRO A 133 -31.11 -21.30 7.92
CA PRO A 133 -30.61 -22.07 6.79
C PRO A 133 -31.80 -22.59 5.97
N LEU A 134 -31.82 -22.24 4.67
CA LEU A 134 -32.80 -22.66 3.66
C LEU A 134 -32.62 -24.14 3.26
N ASN A 135 -32.51 -25.05 4.21
CA ASN A 135 -32.50 -26.49 3.89
C ASN A 135 -33.09 -27.33 5.01
N ASN A 136 -34.39 -27.60 4.94
CA ASN A 136 -34.97 -28.76 5.60
C ASN A 136 -36.30 -29.28 5.01
N ASP A 137 -36.60 -29.05 3.72
CA ASP A 137 -37.89 -29.44 3.13
C ASP A 137 -37.84 -30.61 2.11
N GLU A 138 -36.72 -31.32 1.93
CA GLU A 138 -36.68 -32.44 0.94
C GLU A 138 -36.44 -33.86 1.48
N LYS A 139 -36.53 -34.11 2.80
CA LYS A 139 -36.47 -35.50 3.31
C LYS A 139 -37.53 -35.83 4.36
N LYS A 140 -38.81 -35.80 3.99
CA LYS A 140 -39.82 -36.72 4.56
C LYS A 140 -41.13 -36.82 3.78
N SER A 141 -41.07 -37.27 2.52
CA SER A 141 -42.22 -37.91 1.85
C SER A 141 -41.81 -39.31 1.41
N THR A 142 -41.67 -40.19 2.40
CA THR A 142 -41.62 -41.64 2.21
C THR A 142 -42.29 -42.28 3.41
N VAL A 143 -43.61 -42.37 3.35
CA VAL A 143 -44.40 -43.53 3.79
C VAL A 143 -45.53 -43.69 2.79
#